data_AF-A0A7S3X8T4-F1
#
_entry.id   AF-A0A7S3X8T4-F1
#
_cell.length_a   1.000
_cell.length_b   1.000
_cell.length_c   1.000
_cell.angle_alpha   90.00
_cell.angle_beta   90.00
_cell.angle_gamma   90.00
#
_symmetry.space_group_name_H-M   'P 1'
#
loop_
_entity.id
_entity.type
_entity.pdbx_description
1 polymer ?
#
loop_
_entity_poly.entity_id
_entity_poly.type
_entity_poly.pdbx_seq_one_letter_code
_entity_poly.pdbx_strand_id
1 'polypeptide(L)'
;HLCTLWLAKQHEPTYVELSRLAEEYERLCKDKQNLERSQIAAAVRHAPLLGISATALGILAPVIATLRPSVVLVHQAADVPEATLLAALGPETGQLILVGDRCGAARAADDAGTGWSGARASMFERLLFAGLEYAPLQRQRRMVPSIARLLAPLYPS
;
A
#
# COMPACT_ATOMS: atom_id res chain seq x y z
N HIS A 1 -33.27 -32.16 27.55
CA HIS A 1 -33.29 -30.72 27.89
C HIS A 1 -32.70 -30.36 29.26
N LEU A 2 -33.00 -31.07 30.36
CA LEU A 2 -32.42 -30.73 31.67
C LEU A 2 -30.91 -31.04 31.79
N CYS A 3 -30.43 -32.17 31.24
CA CYS A 3 -28.98 -32.47 31.21
C CYS A 3 -28.16 -31.44 30.44
N THR A 4 -28.65 -30.93 29.31
CA THR A 4 -27.94 -29.94 28.49
C THR A 4 -27.85 -28.58 29.18
N LEU A 5 -28.90 -28.18 29.92
CA LEU A 5 -28.89 -26.95 30.73
C LEU A 5 -27.96 -27.06 31.94
N TRP A 6 -27.90 -28.24 32.59
CA TRP A 6 -27.00 -28.47 33.70
C TRP A 6 -25.52 -28.46 33.25
N LEU A 7 -25.21 -29.10 32.11
CA LEU A 7 -23.89 -29.04 31.50
C LEU A 7 -23.50 -27.60 31.12
N ALA A 8 -24.40 -26.84 30.49
CA ALA A 8 -24.14 -25.44 30.16
C ALA A 8 -23.82 -24.61 31.42
N LYS A 9 -24.59 -24.79 32.51
CA LYS A 9 -24.37 -24.09 33.78
C LYS A 9 -23.03 -24.45 34.46
N GLN A 10 -22.55 -25.68 34.28
CA GLN A 10 -21.23 -26.10 34.77
C GLN A 10 -20.08 -25.49 33.96
N HIS A 11 -20.28 -25.30 32.65
CA HIS A 11 -19.26 -24.73 31.76
C HIS A 11 -19.31 -23.19 31.69
N GLU A 12 -20.40 -22.55 32.10
CA GLU A 12 -20.56 -21.09 32.14
C GLU A 12 -19.37 -20.33 32.76
N PRO A 13 -18.86 -20.68 33.96
CA PRO A 13 -17.70 -19.98 34.53
C PRO A 13 -16.44 -20.15 33.67
N THR A 14 -16.25 -21.33 33.06
CA THR A 14 -15.13 -21.58 32.14
C THR A 14 -15.27 -20.75 30.87
N TYR A 15 -16.47 -20.58 30.32
CA TYR A 15 -16.71 -19.73 29.14
C TYR A 15 -16.47 -18.25 29.44
N VAL A 16 -16.89 -17.77 30.61
CA VAL A 16 -16.63 -16.39 31.05
C VAL A 16 -15.14 -16.16 31.23
N GLU A 17 -14.43 -17.08 31.88
CA GLU A 17 -12.98 -16.98 32.05
C GLU A 17 -12.23 -17.07 30.73
N LEU A 18 -12.64 -17.96 29.82
CA LEU A 18 -12.08 -18.07 28.47
C LEU A 18 -12.29 -16.78 27.67
N SER A 19 -13.49 -16.19 27.74
CA SER A 19 -13.80 -14.92 27.06
C SER A 19 -12.93 -13.79 27.60
N ARG A 20 -12.80 -13.68 28.94
CA ARG A 20 -11.91 -12.71 29.60
C ARG A 20 -10.46 -12.88 29.15
N LEU A 21 -9.98 -14.12 29.09
CA LEU A 21 -8.61 -14.42 28.69
C LEU A 21 -8.38 -14.13 27.19
N ALA A 22 -9.37 -14.39 26.34
CA ALA A 22 -9.32 -14.05 24.92
C ALA A 22 -9.26 -12.53 24.70
N GLU A 23 -10.07 -11.75 25.41
CA GLU A 23 -10.02 -10.28 25.38
C GLU A 23 -8.66 -9.75 25.87
N GLU A 24 -8.14 -10.32 26.95
CA GLU A 24 -6.82 -9.98 27.48
C GLU A 24 -5.70 -10.32 26.49
N TYR A 25 -5.77 -11.49 25.84
CA TYR A 25 -4.83 -11.89 24.80
C TYR A 25 -4.87 -10.92 23.60
N GLU A 26 -6.05 -10.57 23.10
CA GLU A 26 -6.20 -9.62 22.00
C GLU A 26 -5.64 -8.24 22.35
N ARG A 27 -5.88 -7.77 23.59
CA ARG A 27 -5.32 -6.50 24.09
C ARG A 27 -3.79 -6.56 24.08
N LEU A 28 -3.19 -7.59 24.67
CA LEU A 28 -1.74 -7.76 24.73
C LEU A 28 -1.12 -7.87 23.32
N CYS A 29 -1.78 -8.55 22.38
CA CYS A 29 -1.35 -8.59 20.99
C CYS A 29 -1.34 -7.21 20.33
N LYS A 30 -2.38 -6.40 20.55
CA LYS A 30 -2.45 -5.01 20.03
C LYS A 30 -1.36 -4.14 20.65
N ASP A 31 -1.15 -4.23 21.96
CA ASP A 31 -0.14 -3.46 22.67
C ASP A 31 1.27 -3.79 22.17
N LYS A 32 1.57 -5.08 21.98
CA LYS A 32 2.82 -5.54 21.38
C LYS A 32 3.04 -4.95 19.98
N GLN A 33 2.03 -5.03 19.11
CA GLN A 33 2.11 -4.48 17.75
C GLN A 33 2.33 -2.96 17.76
N ASN A 34 1.66 -2.23 18.67
CA ASN A 34 1.84 -0.79 18.81
C ASN A 34 3.25 -0.44 19.29
N LEU A 35 3.79 -1.21 20.23
CA LEU A 35 5.15 -1.02 20.72
C LEU A 35 6.17 -1.27 19.60
N GLU A 36 6.05 -2.37 18.86
CA GLU A 36 6.91 -2.68 17.71
C GLU A 36 6.86 -1.56 16.65
N ARG A 37 5.67 -1.07 16.30
CA ARG A 37 5.50 0.06 15.39
C ARG A 37 6.17 1.34 15.90
N SER A 38 6.03 1.63 17.19
CA SER A 38 6.63 2.83 17.79
C SER A 38 8.16 2.76 17.77
N GLN A 39 8.74 1.58 17.98
CA GLN A 39 10.19 1.35 17.89
C GLN A 39 10.69 1.57 16.46
N ILE A 40 10.00 1.03 15.45
CA ILE A 40 10.34 1.25 14.04
C ILE A 40 10.28 2.74 13.72
N ALA A 41 9.19 3.42 14.11
CA ALA A 41 9.01 4.85 13.87
C ALA A 41 10.14 5.68 14.51
N ALA A 42 10.52 5.36 15.76
CA ALA A 42 11.60 6.03 16.46
C ALA A 42 12.96 5.81 15.78
N ALA A 43 13.23 4.59 15.29
CA ALA A 43 14.49 4.26 14.63
C ALA A 43 14.70 5.05 13.32
N VAL A 44 13.62 5.33 12.57
CA VAL A 44 13.70 6.03 11.27
C VAL A 44 13.31 7.50 11.31
N ARG A 45 12.87 8.02 12.48
CA ARG A 45 12.34 9.38 12.64
C ARG A 45 13.28 10.48 12.14
N HIS A 46 14.59 10.28 12.27
CA HIS A 46 15.60 11.27 11.89
C HIS A 46 16.29 10.94 10.56
N ALA A 47 15.85 9.91 9.86
CA ALA A 47 16.37 9.59 8.54
C ALA A 47 15.90 10.66 7.54
N PRO A 48 16.80 11.29 6.76
CA PRO A 48 16.42 12.30 5.76
C PRO A 48 15.70 11.68 4.55
N LEU A 49 15.91 10.39 4.31
CA LEU A 49 15.33 9.63 3.22
C LEU A 49 14.96 8.23 3.74
N LEU A 50 13.73 7.80 3.47
CA LEU A 50 13.26 6.45 3.78
C LEU A 50 12.90 5.74 2.47
N GLY A 51 13.67 4.71 2.11
CA GLY A 51 13.36 3.84 0.98
C GLY A 51 12.61 2.59 1.44
N ILE A 52 11.41 2.37 0.92
CA ILE A 52 10.59 1.20 1.20
C ILE A 52 9.96 0.65 -0.08
N SER A 53 9.64 -0.65 -0.10
CA SER A 53 8.84 -1.24 -1.18
C SER A 53 7.35 -0.91 -0.99
N ALA A 54 6.56 -1.01 -2.07
CA ALA A 54 5.11 -0.85 -2.00
C ALA A 54 4.45 -1.85 -1.02
N THR A 55 4.94 -3.09 -1.00
CA THR A 55 4.48 -4.11 -0.04
C THR A 55 4.78 -3.69 1.40
N ALA A 56 5.98 -3.20 1.65
CA ALA A 56 6.37 -2.71 2.98
C ALA A 56 5.55 -1.47 3.38
N LEU A 57 5.24 -0.57 2.44
CA LEU A 57 4.34 0.57 2.67
C LEU A 57 2.95 0.11 3.11
N GLY A 58 2.39 -0.93 2.49
CA GLY A 58 1.10 -1.49 2.89
C GLY A 58 1.12 -2.07 4.32
N ILE A 59 2.19 -2.78 4.69
CA ILE A 59 2.35 -3.38 6.03
C ILE A 59 2.61 -2.31 7.11
N LEU A 60 3.44 -1.32 6.77
CA LEU A 60 3.91 -0.27 7.68
C LEU A 60 3.12 1.03 7.56
N ALA A 61 1.96 1.01 6.89
CA ALA A 61 1.10 2.19 6.72
C ALA A 61 0.88 3.00 8.01
N PRO A 62 0.58 2.38 9.18
CA PRO A 62 0.43 3.12 10.42
C PRO A 62 1.72 3.82 10.87
N VAL A 63 2.89 3.21 10.62
CA VAL A 63 4.19 3.79 10.94
C VAL A 63 4.46 4.99 10.04
N ILE A 64 4.28 4.84 8.72
CA ILE A 64 4.51 5.92 7.76
C ILE A 64 3.60 7.12 8.03
N ALA A 65 2.34 6.89 8.39
CA ALA A 65 1.41 7.94 8.79
C ALA A 65 1.93 8.77 9.99
N THR A 66 2.65 8.15 10.95
CA THR A 66 3.26 8.88 12.08
C THR A 66 4.53 9.65 11.73
N LEU A 67 5.23 9.25 10.65
CA LEU A 67 6.41 9.95 10.15
C LEU A 67 6.07 11.21 9.37
N ARG A 68 4.86 11.30 8.83
CA ARG A 68 4.33 12.47 8.11
C ARG A 68 5.28 12.99 7.01
N PRO A 69 5.53 12.18 5.97
CA PRO A 69 6.42 12.58 4.90
C PRO A 69 5.88 13.80 4.15
N SER A 70 6.72 14.82 3.98
CA SER A 70 6.38 16.03 3.20
C SER A 70 6.50 15.82 1.69
N VAL A 71 7.40 14.93 1.28
CA VAL A 71 7.65 14.56 -0.12
C VAL A 71 7.59 13.04 -0.26
N VAL A 72 6.80 12.56 -1.22
CA VAL A 72 6.69 11.14 -1.55
C VAL A 72 7.11 10.92 -3.00
N LEU A 73 8.09 10.05 -3.22
CA LEU A 73 8.54 9.62 -4.54
C LEU A 73 8.20 8.15 -4.74
N VAL A 74 7.50 7.85 -5.83
CA VAL A 74 7.08 6.49 -6.18
C VAL A 74 7.76 6.08 -7.48
N HIS A 75 8.63 5.08 -7.40
CA HIS A 75 9.20 4.43 -8.58
C HIS A 75 8.29 3.29 -9.04
N GLN A 76 8.22 3.06 -10.36
CA GLN A 76 7.30 2.10 -10.98
C GLN A 76 5.84 2.37 -10.58
N ALA A 77 5.45 3.64 -10.58
CA ALA A 77 4.14 4.06 -10.06
C ALA A 77 2.96 3.39 -10.78
N ALA A 78 3.11 3.02 -12.06
CA ALA A 78 2.12 2.27 -12.83
C ALA A 78 1.78 0.89 -12.21
N ASP A 79 2.73 0.27 -11.50
CA ASP A 79 2.56 -1.06 -10.90
C ASP A 79 2.07 -1.01 -9.44
N VAL A 80 2.01 0.20 -8.86
CA VAL A 80 1.60 0.40 -7.47
C VAL A 80 0.10 0.68 -7.42
N PRO A 81 -0.69 -0.16 -6.71
CA PRO A 81 -2.11 0.12 -6.51
C PRO A 81 -2.29 1.43 -5.77
N GLU A 82 -3.27 2.21 -6.20
CA GLU A 82 -3.55 3.49 -5.57
C GLU A 82 -3.82 3.38 -4.07
N ALA A 83 -4.56 2.35 -3.63
CA ALA A 83 -4.87 2.14 -2.22
C ALA A 83 -3.60 2.04 -1.35
N THR A 84 -2.54 1.43 -1.88
CA THR A 84 -1.24 1.33 -1.21
C THR A 84 -0.56 2.69 -1.17
N LEU A 85 -0.60 3.45 -2.26
CA LEU A 85 -0.01 4.78 -2.31
C LEU A 85 -0.68 5.76 -1.35
N LEU A 86 -2.02 5.73 -1.25
CA LEU A 86 -2.79 6.58 -0.34
C LEU A 86 -2.34 6.44 1.12
N ALA A 87 -1.85 5.27 1.52
CA ALA A 87 -1.32 5.06 2.87
C ALA A 87 -0.04 5.88 3.17
N ALA A 88 0.68 6.34 2.15
CA ALA A 88 1.85 7.22 2.30
C ALA A 88 1.47 8.70 2.29
N LEU A 89 0.27 9.06 1.83
CA LEU A 89 -0.17 10.43 1.67
C LEU A 89 -0.93 10.88 2.91
N GLY A 90 -0.45 11.95 3.55
CA GLY A 90 -1.10 12.56 4.70
C GLY A 90 -1.27 14.07 4.52
N PRO A 91 -1.87 14.76 5.51
CA PRO A 91 -2.08 16.21 5.46
C PRO A 91 -0.79 17.03 5.27
N GLU A 92 0.35 16.49 5.72
CA GLU A 92 1.67 17.14 5.59
C GLU A 92 2.34 16.89 4.23
N THR A 93 1.80 15.99 3.41
CA THR A 93 2.39 15.65 2.10
C THR A 93 2.11 16.78 1.11
N GLY A 94 3.11 17.64 0.91
CA GLY A 94 3.04 18.77 -0.01
C GLY A 94 3.45 18.44 -1.44
N GLN A 95 4.22 17.37 -1.65
CA GLN A 95 4.70 16.98 -2.98
C GLN A 95 4.64 15.47 -3.21
N LEU A 96 4.07 15.07 -4.34
CA LEU A 96 4.02 13.70 -4.83
C LEU A 96 4.71 13.62 -6.20
N ILE A 97 5.71 12.75 -6.32
CA ILE A 97 6.46 12.51 -7.56
C ILE A 97 6.20 11.07 -7.99
N LEU A 98 5.55 10.89 -9.13
CA LEU A 98 5.25 9.57 -9.69
C LEU A 98 6.13 9.32 -10.91
N VAL A 99 6.97 8.29 -10.84
CA VAL A 99 7.81 7.83 -11.95
C VAL A 99 7.33 6.45 -12.36
N GLY A 100 6.74 6.35 -13.54
CA GLY A 100 6.18 5.12 -14.08
C GLY A 100 6.34 5.07 -15.59
N ASP A 101 6.11 3.89 -16.15
CA ASP A 101 6.08 3.66 -17.58
C ASP A 101 4.64 3.39 -18.02
N ARG A 102 4.22 4.02 -19.11
CA ARG A 102 2.90 3.85 -19.72
C ARG A 102 2.85 2.63 -20.64
N CYS A 103 3.99 2.08 -21.06
CA CYS A 103 4.06 0.94 -21.98
C CYS A 103 3.82 -0.43 -21.35
N GLY A 104 3.66 -0.50 -20.02
CA GLY A 104 3.18 -1.71 -19.36
C GLY A 104 1.80 -2.06 -19.90
N ALA A 105 1.66 -3.25 -20.48
CA ALA A 105 0.45 -3.73 -21.13
C ALA A 105 -0.82 -3.28 -20.37
N ALA A 106 -1.68 -2.55 -21.08
CA ALA A 106 -3.08 -2.30 -20.78
C ALA A 106 -3.61 -3.07 -19.56
N ARG A 107 -3.52 -2.48 -18.36
CA ARG A 107 -4.53 -2.71 -17.33
C ARG A 107 -5.82 -1.93 -17.62
N ALA A 108 -5.94 -1.36 -18.82
CA ALA A 108 -7.16 -0.77 -19.35
C ALA A 108 -8.21 -1.82 -19.82
N ALA A 109 -7.96 -3.13 -19.68
CA ALA A 109 -8.82 -4.17 -20.27
C ALA A 109 -9.62 -5.05 -19.29
N ASP A 110 -9.43 -4.98 -17.97
CA ASP A 110 -10.15 -5.90 -17.06
C ASP A 110 -11.44 -5.32 -16.44
N ASP A 111 -11.74 -4.04 -16.63
CA ASP A 111 -12.67 -3.36 -15.72
C ASP A 111 -13.88 -2.70 -16.37
N ALA A 112 -14.16 -3.02 -17.63
CA ALA A 112 -15.38 -2.58 -18.33
C ALA A 112 -16.65 -3.37 -17.92
N GLY A 113 -16.66 -4.13 -16.82
CA GLY A 113 -17.83 -4.98 -16.51
C GLY A 113 -17.99 -5.52 -15.09
N THR A 114 -17.08 -5.27 -14.15
CA THR A 114 -17.29 -5.68 -12.74
C THR A 114 -17.26 -4.43 -11.87
N GLY A 115 -18.36 -4.17 -11.15
CA GLY A 115 -18.60 -2.91 -10.40
C GLY A 115 -17.70 -2.68 -9.19
N TRP A 116 -16.49 -3.26 -9.16
CA TRP A 116 -15.53 -3.16 -8.07
C TRP A 116 -14.08 -3.18 -8.56
N SER A 117 -13.78 -2.34 -9.53
CA SER A 117 -12.53 -2.36 -10.29
C SER A 117 -11.48 -1.31 -9.86
N GLY A 118 -11.90 -0.23 -9.18
CA GLY A 118 -11.02 0.88 -8.83
C GLY A 118 -9.87 0.55 -7.86
N ALA A 119 -9.93 -0.57 -7.14
CA ALA A 119 -8.93 -0.94 -6.14
C ALA A 119 -7.58 -1.39 -6.73
N ARG A 120 -7.55 -1.77 -8.01
CA ARG A 120 -6.35 -2.24 -8.72
C ARG A 120 -5.77 -1.21 -9.69
N ALA A 121 -6.48 -0.10 -9.92
CA ALA A 121 -5.98 0.97 -10.75
C ALA A 121 -4.82 1.69 -10.06
N SER A 122 -3.78 2.02 -10.82
CA SER A 122 -2.71 2.90 -10.34
C SER A 122 -3.16 4.36 -10.40
N MET A 123 -2.82 5.12 -9.36
CA MET A 123 -2.99 6.58 -9.36
C MET A 123 -2.27 7.23 -10.56
N PHE A 124 -1.12 6.67 -10.96
CA PHE A 124 -0.34 7.15 -12.10
C PHE A 124 -1.15 7.08 -13.40
N GLU A 125 -1.71 5.91 -13.71
CA GLU A 125 -2.52 5.72 -14.91
C GLU A 125 -3.75 6.63 -14.89
N ARG A 126 -4.46 6.68 -13.76
CA ARG A 126 -5.65 7.52 -13.63
C ARG A 126 -5.36 9.00 -13.83
N LEU A 127 -4.26 9.52 -13.29
CA LEU A 127 -3.87 10.91 -13.46
C LEU A 127 -3.49 11.22 -14.93
N LEU A 128 -2.84 10.28 -15.61
CA LEU A 128 -2.56 10.40 -17.05
C LEU A 128 -3.86 10.41 -17.87
N PHE A 129 -4.83 9.54 -17.55
CA PHE A 129 -6.15 9.54 -18.19
C PHE A 129 -6.95 10.81 -17.91
N ALA A 130 -6.78 11.41 -16.73
CA ALA A 130 -7.38 12.69 -16.37
C ALA A 130 -6.73 13.90 -17.06
N GLY A 131 -5.68 13.69 -17.87
CA GLY A 131 -5.01 14.75 -18.63
C GLY A 131 -3.99 15.55 -17.81
N LEU A 132 -3.48 14.99 -16.71
CA LEU A 132 -2.40 15.63 -15.96
C LEU A 132 -1.14 15.73 -16.83
N GLU A 133 -0.49 16.89 -16.83
CA GLU A 133 0.78 17.10 -17.53
C GLU A 133 1.87 16.18 -16.97
N TYR A 134 2.69 15.63 -17.86
CA TYR A 134 3.81 14.76 -17.50
C TYR A 134 5.02 15.04 -18.39
N ALA A 135 6.20 14.74 -17.87
CA ALA A 135 7.47 14.90 -18.59
C ALA A 135 8.03 13.53 -19.01
N PRO A 136 7.93 13.14 -20.29
CA PRO A 136 8.49 11.87 -20.77
C PRO A 136 10.03 11.91 -20.83
N LEU A 137 10.66 10.80 -20.44
CA LEU A 137 12.11 10.62 -20.60
C LEU A 137 12.42 10.10 -22.00
N GLN A 138 13.01 10.95 -22.85
CA GLN A 138 13.21 10.66 -24.28
C GLN A 138 14.52 9.90 -24.60
N ARG A 139 15.47 9.84 -23.66
CA ARG A 139 16.81 9.27 -23.90
C ARG A 139 16.98 7.93 -23.19
N GLN A 140 16.88 6.83 -23.93
CA GLN A 140 17.30 5.49 -23.48
C GLN A 140 18.83 5.40 -23.40
N ARG A 141 19.36 4.92 -22.27
CA ARG A 141 20.81 4.78 -22.02
C ARG A 141 21.27 3.33 -21.78
N ARG A 142 20.35 2.37 -21.60
CA ARG A 142 20.67 0.98 -21.26
C ARG A 142 20.90 0.09 -22.48
N MET A 143 20.02 0.19 -23.49
CA MET A 143 20.03 -0.72 -24.65
C MET A 143 20.87 -0.20 -25.81
N VAL A 144 21.55 -1.11 -26.50
CA VAL A 144 22.25 -0.83 -27.76
C VAL A 144 21.24 -0.29 -28.80
N PRO A 145 21.60 0.71 -29.63
CA PRO A 145 20.65 1.37 -30.53
C PRO A 145 19.90 0.46 -31.51
N SER A 146 20.47 -0.68 -31.89
CA SER A 146 19.79 -1.68 -32.74
C SER A 146 18.60 -2.34 -32.03
N ILE A 147 18.75 -2.66 -30.74
CA ILE A 147 17.69 -3.25 -29.92
C ILE A 147 16.67 -2.19 -29.54
N ALA A 148 17.12 -1.00 -29.12
CA ALA A 148 16.23 0.09 -28.73
C ALA A 148 15.26 0.51 -29.85
N ARG A 149 15.72 0.48 -31.11
CA ARG A 149 14.88 0.75 -32.29
C ARG A 149 13.69 -0.20 -32.42
N LEU A 150 13.80 -1.44 -31.94
CA LEU A 150 12.69 -2.41 -31.97
C LEU A 150 11.54 -2.02 -31.02
N LEU A 151 11.82 -1.23 -29.99
CA LEU A 151 10.81 -0.75 -29.03
C LEU A 151 10.17 0.58 -29.44
N ALA A 152 10.72 1.29 -30.43
CA ALA A 152 10.21 2.59 -30.87
C ALA A 152 8.69 2.60 -31.18
N PRO A 153 8.09 1.55 -31.78
CA PRO A 153 6.64 1.51 -32.01
C PRO A 153 5.79 1.52 -30.72
N LEU A 154 6.34 1.11 -29.57
CA LEU A 154 5.64 1.12 -28.30
C LEU A 154 5.55 2.53 -27.69
N TYR A 155 6.50 3.42 -28.04
CA TYR A 155 6.62 4.76 -27.51
C TYR A 155 6.49 5.80 -28.65
N PRO A 156 5.25 6.04 -29.15
CA PRO A 156 5.03 7.05 -30.18
C PRO A 156 5.35 8.45 -29.64
N SER A 157 5.90 9.29 -30.53
CA SER A 157 6.32 10.68 -30.25
C SER A 157 5.13 11.60 -30.03
#